data_AF-A0A928NH63-F1
#
_entry.id   AF-A0A928NH63-F1
#
_cell.length_a   1.000
_cell.length_b   1.000
_cell.length_c   1.000
_cell.angle_alpha   90.00
_cell.angle_beta   90.00
_cell.angle_gamma   90.00
#
_symmetry.space_group_name_H-M   'P 1'
#
loop_
_entity.id
_entity.type
_entity.pdbx_description
1 polymer ?
#
loop_
_entity_poly.entity_id
_entity_poly.type
_entity_poly.pdbx_seq_one_letter_code
_entity_poly.pdbx_strand_id
1 'polypeptide(L)'
;MKKRVVSMMLIVSMILSLFTAVAFANDSTVSTQDNEISICINGMYVTFDQMPFNKDGRVLVPLRGIFEVLGASVEYDGETRKITAKNLVVFVPLPSS
;
A
#
# COMPACT_ATOMS: atom_id res chain seq x y z
N MET A 1 -42.30 51.29 5.86
CA MET A 1 -41.04 50.78 6.47
C MET A 1 -41.01 49.25 6.55
N LYS A 2 -42.12 48.58 6.93
CA LYS A 2 -42.23 47.11 7.08
C LYS A 2 -41.87 46.27 5.83
N LYS A 3 -42.29 46.70 4.63
CA LYS A 3 -41.98 46.00 3.34
C LYS A 3 -40.50 46.00 2.94
N ARG A 4 -39.72 47.01 3.36
CA ARG A 4 -38.28 47.09 3.09
C ARG A 4 -37.49 46.15 4.01
N VAL A 5 -37.96 45.97 5.25
CA VAL A 5 -37.37 45.04 6.22
C VAL A 5 -37.62 43.58 5.82
N VAL A 6 -38.84 43.24 5.39
CA VAL A 6 -39.16 41.87 4.90
C VAL A 6 -38.33 41.51 3.66
N SER A 7 -38.18 42.43 2.72
CA SER A 7 -37.32 42.21 1.54
C SER A 7 -35.85 42.03 1.93
N MET A 8 -35.37 42.74 2.97
CA MET A 8 -33.99 42.62 3.44
C MET A 8 -33.75 41.29 4.18
N MET A 9 -34.74 40.77 4.93
CA MET A 9 -34.64 39.45 5.56
C MET A 9 -34.63 38.30 4.54
N LEU A 10 -35.31 38.45 3.40
CA LEU A 10 -35.36 37.43 2.34
C LEU A 10 -34.00 37.28 1.63
N ILE A 11 -33.31 38.40 1.42
CA ILE A 11 -31.97 38.43 0.80
C ILE A 11 -30.93 37.85 1.75
N VAL A 12 -31.00 38.15 3.05
CA VAL A 12 -30.10 37.57 4.06
C VAL A 12 -30.31 36.05 4.19
N SER A 13 -31.54 35.57 4.12
CA SER A 13 -31.87 34.13 4.12
C SER A 13 -31.28 33.41 2.90
N MET A 14 -31.38 34.02 1.71
CA MET A 14 -30.84 33.44 0.48
C MET A 14 -29.30 33.36 0.50
N ILE A 15 -28.62 34.36 1.05
CA ILE A 15 -27.15 34.39 1.16
C ILE A 15 -26.65 33.38 2.20
N LEU A 16 -27.39 33.21 3.31
CA LEU A 16 -27.05 32.24 4.35
C LEU A 16 -27.16 30.78 3.86
N SER A 17 -28.12 30.50 2.97
CA SER A 17 -28.27 29.18 2.31
C SER A 17 -27.13 28.85 1.34
N LEU A 18 -26.42 29.84 0.80
CA LEU A 18 -25.28 29.62 -0.09
C LEU A 18 -24.00 29.26 0.69
N PHE A 19 -23.91 29.67 1.95
CA PHE A 19 -22.74 29.45 2.80
C PHE A 19 -22.70 28.04 3.44
N THR A 20 -23.85 27.38 3.61
CA THR A 20 -23.92 26.03 4.22
C THR A 20 -23.57 24.90 3.25
N ALA A 21 -23.59 25.15 1.94
CA ALA A 21 -23.28 24.14 0.92
C ALA A 21 -21.78 23.79 0.80
N VAL A 22 -20.88 24.59 1.40
CA VAL A 22 -19.42 24.41 1.28
C VAL A 22 -18.83 23.54 2.41
N ALA A 23 -19.60 23.16 3.43
CA ALA A 23 -19.09 22.45 4.60
C ALA A 23 -19.02 20.90 4.45
N PHE A 24 -19.51 20.34 3.35
CA PHE A 24 -19.57 18.89 3.11
C PHE A 24 -18.88 18.50 1.80
N ALA A 25 -17.64 18.94 1.60
CA ALA A 25 -16.79 18.46 0.49
C ALA A 25 -15.44 17.90 0.98
N ASN A 26 -15.29 17.70 2.29
CA ASN A 26 -14.19 16.95 2.89
C ASN A 26 -14.69 15.55 3.23
N ASP A 27 -15.11 14.82 2.20
CA ASP A 27 -14.95 13.37 2.21
C ASP A 27 -13.45 13.14 2.08
N SER A 28 -12.76 13.12 3.23
CA SER A 28 -11.43 12.58 3.31
C SER A 28 -11.56 11.12 2.91
N THR A 29 -11.49 10.88 1.60
CA THR A 29 -11.17 9.57 1.05
C THR A 29 -9.93 9.13 1.78
N VAL A 30 -10.14 8.26 2.76
CA VAL A 30 -9.08 7.51 3.41
C VAL A 30 -8.55 6.64 2.30
N SER A 31 -7.61 7.17 1.52
CA SER A 31 -6.67 6.37 0.77
C SER A 31 -6.10 5.42 1.80
N THR A 32 -6.52 4.16 1.73
CA THR A 32 -5.87 3.05 2.41
C THR A 32 -4.39 3.30 2.27
N GLN A 33 -3.74 3.58 3.39
CA GLN A 33 -2.31 3.78 3.45
C GLN A 33 -1.74 2.44 2.98
N ASP A 34 -1.42 2.35 1.69
CA ASP A 34 -0.65 1.26 1.13
C ASP A 34 0.68 1.33 1.86
N ASN A 35 0.75 0.60 2.99
CA ASN A 35 1.98 0.40 3.70
C ASN A 35 2.85 -0.43 2.76
N GLU A 36 3.61 0.27 1.92
CA GLU A 36 4.51 -0.32 0.95
C GLU A 36 5.55 -1.14 1.72
N ILE A 37 5.37 -2.47 1.72
CA ILE A 37 6.22 -3.37 2.49
C ILE A 37 7.56 -3.50 1.76
N SER A 38 8.57 -2.81 2.27
CA SER A 38 9.94 -2.88 1.77
C SER A 38 10.72 -4.01 2.46
N ILE A 39 11.50 -4.76 1.68
CA ILE A 39 12.31 -5.88 2.18
C ILE A 39 13.79 -5.58 1.94
N CYS A 40 14.59 -5.77 2.98
CA CYS A 40 16.04 -5.60 2.94
C CYS A 40 16.71 -6.96 3.18
N ILE A 41 17.59 -7.36 2.26
CA ILE A 41 18.37 -8.60 2.33
C ILE A 41 19.84 -8.21 2.26
N ASN A 42 20.64 -8.60 3.26
CA ASN A 42 22.08 -8.26 3.34
C ASN A 42 22.39 -6.75 3.19
N GLY A 43 21.50 -5.87 3.66
CA GLY A 43 21.67 -4.42 3.55
C GLY A 43 21.22 -3.83 2.20
N MET A 44 20.73 -4.65 1.27
CA MET A 44 20.20 -4.20 -0.02
C MET A 44 18.67 -4.27 -0.03
N TYR A 45 18.04 -3.18 -0.44
CA TYR A 45 16.59 -3.14 -0.68
C TYR A 45 16.26 -3.87 -1.97
N VAL A 46 15.29 -4.77 -1.90
CA VAL A 46 14.85 -5.58 -3.03
C VAL A 46 13.53 -5.05 -3.54
N THR A 47 13.51 -4.63 -4.79
CA THR A 47 12.29 -4.32 -5.53
C THR A 47 11.75 -5.59 -6.15
N PHE A 48 10.44 -5.80 -6.01
CA PHE A 48 9.74 -6.95 -6.56
C PHE A 48 8.74 -6.50 -7.61
N ASP A 49 8.57 -7.31 -8.67
CA ASP A 49 7.51 -7.08 -9.67
C ASP A 49 6.10 -7.18 -9.06
N GLN A 50 5.95 -8.04 -8.04
CA GLN A 50 4.74 -8.15 -7.24
C GLN A 50 5.03 -7.65 -5.83
N MET A 51 4.28 -6.64 -5.38
CA MET A 51 4.49 -6.09 -4.04
C MET A 51 4.20 -7.15 -2.96
N PRO A 52 5.05 -7.23 -1.92
CA PRO A 52 4.73 -8.01 -0.73
C PRO A 52 3.50 -7.45 -0.03
N PHE A 53 2.67 -8.31 0.55
CA PHE A 53 1.46 -7.88 1.25
C PHE A 53 1.22 -8.71 2.49
N ASN A 54 0.54 -8.13 3.48
CA ASN A 54 0.16 -8.83 4.69
C ASN A 54 -1.15 -9.60 4.47
N LYS A 55 -1.13 -10.90 4.77
CA LYS A 55 -2.30 -11.77 4.81
C LYS A 55 -2.34 -12.52 6.14
N ASP A 56 -3.40 -12.32 6.90
CA ASP A 56 -3.64 -12.98 8.19
C ASP A 56 -2.48 -12.82 9.20
N GLY A 57 -1.85 -11.64 9.22
CA GLY A 57 -0.72 -11.34 10.11
C GLY A 57 0.63 -11.88 9.61
N ARG A 58 0.68 -12.44 8.40
CA ARG A 58 1.92 -12.90 7.75
C ARG A 58 2.19 -12.09 6.51
N VAL A 59 3.41 -11.59 6.37
CA VAL A 59 3.86 -10.95 5.13
C VAL A 59 4.16 -12.03 4.11
N LEU A 60 3.39 -12.03 3.01
CA LEU A 60 3.65 -12.86 1.85
C LEU A 60 4.60 -12.11 0.91
N VAL A 61 5.71 -12.77 0.59
CA VAL A 61 6.78 -12.21 -0.23
C VAL A 61 6.95 -13.07 -1.49
N PRO A 62 7.19 -12.47 -2.68
CA PRO A 62 7.49 -13.24 -3.87
C PRO A 62 8.76 -14.09 -3.69
N LEU A 63 8.58 -15.40 -3.77
CA LEU A 63 9.64 -16.40 -3.58
C LEU A 63 10.83 -16.18 -4.53
N ARG A 64 10.54 -15.85 -5.79
CA ARG A 64 11.55 -15.68 -6.85
C ARG A 64 12.53 -14.55 -6.53
N GLY A 65 12.03 -13.38 -6.14
CA GLY A 65 12.88 -12.23 -5.86
C GLY A 65 13.84 -12.46 -4.69
N ILE A 66 13.40 -13.22 -3.67
CA ILE A 66 14.28 -13.62 -2.57
C ILE A 66 15.41 -14.50 -3.07
N PHE A 67 15.09 -15.54 -3.83
CA PHE A 67 16.09 -16.50 -4.29
C PHE A 67 17.10 -15.91 -5.27
N GLU A 68 16.67 -15.04 -6.19
CA GLU A 68 17.58 -14.36 -7.12
C GLU A 68 18.56 -13.44 -6.38
N VAL A 69 18.11 -12.71 -5.36
CA VAL A 69 18.98 -11.84 -4.53
C VAL A 69 19.97 -12.66 -3.70
N LEU A 70 19.58 -13.87 -3.29
CA LEU A 70 20.48 -14.81 -2.62
C LEU A 70 21.42 -15.56 -3.59
N GLY A 71 21.41 -15.21 -4.88
CA GLY A 71 22.30 -15.78 -5.90
C GLY A 71 21.82 -17.12 -6.47
N ALA A 72 20.58 -17.53 -6.21
CA ALA A 72 20.03 -18.75 -6.74
C ALA A 72 19.33 -18.53 -8.09
N SER A 73 19.50 -19.47 -9.01
CA SER A 73 18.75 -19.53 -10.27
C SER A 73 17.45 -20.28 -10.05
N VAL A 74 16.32 -19.62 -10.29
CA VAL A 74 14.98 -20.21 -10.14
C VAL A 74 14.42 -20.60 -11.49
N GLU A 75 14.14 -21.89 -11.68
CA GLU A 75 13.46 -22.43 -12.86
C GLU A 75 12.08 -22.95 -12.47
N TYR A 76 11.07 -22.61 -13.26
CA TYR A 76 9.72 -23.15 -13.13
C TYR A 76 9.42 -24.12 -14.27
N ASP A 77 9.02 -25.33 -13.91
CA ASP A 77 8.49 -26.32 -14.84
C ASP A 77 6.97 -26.32 -14.75
N GLY A 78 6.32 -25.81 -15.81
CA GLY A 78 4.87 -25.69 -15.90
C GLY A 78 4.14 -27.03 -16.10
N GLU A 79 4.80 -28.04 -16.65
CA GLU A 79 4.19 -29.36 -16.86
C GLU A 79 4.09 -30.12 -15.54
N THR A 80 5.16 -30.13 -14.76
CA THR A 80 5.19 -30.82 -13.46
C THR A 80 4.78 -29.94 -12.28
N ARG A 81 4.56 -28.64 -12.51
CA ARG A 81 4.28 -27.60 -11.50
C ARG A 81 5.38 -27.57 -10.42
N LYS A 82 6.63 -27.77 -10.81
CA LYS A 82 7.79 -27.78 -9.90
C LYS A 82 8.59 -26.50 -10.02
N ILE A 83 9.05 -26.00 -8.88
CA ILE A 83 10.00 -24.90 -8.79
C ILE A 83 11.34 -25.49 -8.36
N THR A 84 12.38 -25.27 -9.15
CA THR A 84 13.75 -25.70 -8.84
C THR A 84 14.62 -24.47 -8.63
N ALA A 85 15.21 -24.35 -7.43
CA ALA A 85 16.21 -23.33 -7.14
C ALA A 85 17.60 -24.01 -7.11
N LYS A 86 18.54 -23.51 -7.92
CA LYS A 86 19.93 -23.99 -8.00
C LYS A 86 20.89 -22.92 -7.48
N ASN A 87 22.05 -23.34 -6.97
CA ASN A 87 23.13 -22.47 -6.48
C ASN A 87 22.80 -21.61 -5.24
N LEU A 88 21.91 -22.08 -4.35
CA LEU A 88 21.69 -21.40 -3.08
C LEU A 88 22.86 -21.64 -2.12
N VAL A 89 23.57 -20.58 -1.74
CA VAL A 89 24.61 -20.66 -0.69
C VAL A 89 24.00 -20.25 0.64
N VAL A 90 23.71 -21.23 1.50
CA VAL A 90 23.23 -20.99 2.86
C VAL A 90 24.43 -20.97 3.80
N PHE A 91 24.81 -19.79 4.29
CA PHE A 91 25.76 -19.67 5.38
C PHE A 91 25.09 -20.14 6.68
N VAL A 92 25.41 -21.36 7.12
CA VAL A 92 25.08 -21.83 8.47
C VAL A 92 26.29 -21.55 9.35
N PRO A 93 26.28 -20.51 10.22
CA PRO A 93 27.36 -20.31 11.15
C PRO A 93 27.42 -21.49 12.11
N LEU A 94 28.55 -22.18 12.15
CA LEU A 94 28.80 -23.21 13.16
C LEU A 94 28.92 -22.51 14.52
N PRO A 95 28.29 -23.03 15.58
CA PRO A 95 28.49 -22.50 16.92
C PRO A 95 29.97 -22.67 17.29
N SER A 96 30.65 -21.56 17.59
CA SER A 96 31.96 -21.57 18.23
C SER A 96 31.81 -22.22 19.61
N SER A 97 32.46 -23.38 19.81
CA SER A 97 32.55 -24.05 21.12
C SER A 97 33.44 -23.27 22.08
#